data_AF-A0A537GM73-F1
#
_entry.id   AF-A0A537GM73-F1
#
_cell.length_a   1.000
_cell.length_b   1.000
_cell.length_c   1.000
_cell.angle_alpha   90.00
_cell.angle_beta   90.00
_cell.angle_gamma   90.00
#
_symmetry.space_group_name_H-M   'P 1'
#
loop_
_entity.id
_entity.type
_entity.pdbx_description
1 polymer ?
#
loop_
_entity_poly.entity_id
_entity_poly.type
_entity_poly.pdbx_seq_one_letter_code
_entity_poly.pdbx_strand_id
1 'polypeptide(L)'
;MSASGLEGYHGEILSRLKSANAEIGSIIRITTRSGEVFEGTLFPRSEYTDPNHLVLKLKNGYNIGIHYEKTEKIEVIGEGPKPHFTKPPSPQKRPGLPRVAIISTGGTIASRVDYRTGAVQPALTAADLASVVPELASIAEVETHILFSELSE
;
A
#
# COMPACT_ATOMS: atom_id res chain seq x y z
N MET A 1 13.01 4.19 -11.07
CA MET A 1 12.10 5.17 -11.70
C MET A 1 11.49 5.96 -10.57
N SER A 2 11.65 7.29 -10.56
CA SER A 2 11.18 8.14 -9.45
C SER A 2 9.66 8.11 -9.42
N ALA A 3 9.08 7.34 -8.50
CA ALA A 3 7.67 7.41 -8.20
C ALA A 3 7.36 8.84 -7.79
N SER A 4 6.62 9.58 -8.63
CA SER A 4 6.06 10.87 -8.26
C SER A 4 5.25 10.65 -6.98
N GLY A 5 5.59 11.35 -5.89
CA GLY A 5 5.02 11.13 -4.55
C GLY A 5 3.52 11.40 -4.38
N LEU A 6 2.75 11.50 -5.47
CA LEU A 6 1.32 11.76 -5.55
C LEU A 6 0.68 10.84 -6.61
N GLU A 7 0.84 9.53 -6.42
CA GLU A 7 0.37 8.49 -7.34
C GLU A 7 -1.14 8.60 -7.66
N GLY A 8 -1.47 8.59 -8.95
CA GLY A 8 -2.83 8.71 -9.48
C GLY A 8 -3.48 10.09 -9.45
N TYR A 9 -2.79 11.13 -8.95
CA TYR A 9 -3.26 12.52 -9.00
C TYR A 9 -2.72 13.26 -10.22
N HIS A 10 -3.61 13.95 -10.95
CA HIS A 10 -3.25 14.74 -12.14
C HIS A 10 -4.02 16.07 -12.18
N GLY A 11 -3.64 16.99 -13.07
CA GLY A 11 -4.38 18.25 -13.28
C GLY A 11 -4.33 19.22 -12.10
N GLU A 12 -5.43 19.95 -11.85
CA GLU A 12 -5.48 21.02 -10.85
C GLU A 12 -5.24 20.51 -9.42
N ILE A 13 -5.81 19.36 -9.08
CA ILE A 13 -5.63 18.76 -7.75
C ILE A 13 -4.15 18.44 -7.47
N LEU A 14 -3.41 17.93 -8.46
CA LEU A 14 -1.98 17.68 -8.33
C LEU A 14 -1.21 18.97 -8.06
N SER A 15 -1.54 20.05 -8.77
CA SER A 15 -0.93 21.37 -8.55
C SER A 15 -1.21 21.90 -7.15
N ARG A 16 -2.46 21.78 -6.65
CA ARG A 16 -2.83 22.19 -5.30
C ARG A 16 -2.08 21.38 -4.23
N LEU A 17 -1.94 20.07 -4.41
CA LEU A 17 -1.20 19.20 -3.48
C LEU A 17 0.30 19.52 -3.46
N LYS A 18 0.90 19.77 -4.63
CA LYS A 18 2.30 20.20 -4.73
C LYS A 18 2.53 21.55 -4.07
N SER A 19 1.64 22.52 -4.27
CA SER A 19 1.71 23.84 -3.61
C SER A 19 1.58 23.74 -2.09
N ALA A 20 0.84 22.76 -1.58
CA ALA A 20 0.74 22.47 -0.15
C ALA A 20 1.91 21.62 0.38
N ASN A 21 2.87 21.23 -0.47
CA ASN A 21 3.97 20.31 -0.15
C ASN A 21 3.47 18.98 0.45
N ALA A 22 2.33 18.48 -0.05
CA ALA A 22 1.75 17.22 0.39
C ALA A 22 2.33 16.03 -0.39
N GLU A 23 2.55 14.93 0.31
CA GLU A 23 2.96 13.62 -0.25
C GLU A 23 1.96 12.54 0.15
N ILE A 24 1.87 11.45 -0.62
CA ILE A 24 1.10 10.27 -0.19
C ILE A 24 1.56 9.84 1.21
N GLY A 25 0.60 9.63 2.11
CA GLY A 25 0.89 9.34 3.50
C GLY A 25 1.00 10.58 4.39
N SER A 26 1.01 11.81 3.87
CA SER A 26 0.95 13.02 4.71
C SER A 26 -0.39 13.11 5.44
N ILE A 27 -0.38 13.57 6.69
CA ILE A 27 -1.61 13.95 7.38
C ILE A 27 -1.96 15.36 6.92
N ILE A 28 -3.12 15.50 6.28
CA ILE A 28 -3.58 16.76 5.73
C ILE A 28 -4.93 17.16 6.33
N ARG A 29 -5.10 18.47 6.48
CA ARG A 29 -6.36 19.13 6.83
C ARG A 29 -6.91 19.81 5.60
N ILE A 30 -8.19 19.58 5.34
CA ILE A 30 -8.93 20.21 4.25
C ILE A 30 -10.07 21.01 4.84
N THR A 31 -10.11 22.28 4.49
CA THR A 31 -11.27 23.14 4.74
C THR A 31 -12.06 23.26 3.44
N THR A 32 -13.34 22.90 3.48
CA THR A 32 -14.24 23.08 2.35
C THR A 32 -14.75 24.52 2.28
N ARG A 33 -15.22 24.92 1.10
CA ARG A 33 -15.89 26.22 0.92
C ARG A 33 -17.20 26.37 1.72
N SER A 34 -17.76 25.25 2.21
CA SER A 34 -18.91 25.23 3.14
C SER A 34 -18.51 25.42 4.61
N GLY A 35 -17.20 25.45 4.91
CA GLY A 35 -16.67 25.57 6.28
C GLY A 35 -16.45 24.22 7.00
N GLU A 36 -16.69 23.09 6.33
CA GLU A 36 -16.42 21.77 6.90
C GLU A 36 -14.91 21.49 6.91
N VAL A 37 -14.44 20.80 7.95
CA VAL A 37 -13.03 20.46 8.11
C VAL A 37 -12.86 18.96 8.15
N PHE A 38 -12.03 18.43 7.25
CA PHE A 38 -11.67 17.02 7.20
C PHE A 38 -10.18 16.86 7.50
N GLU A 39 -9.86 15.90 8.36
CA GLU A 39 -8.49 15.53 8.68
C GLU A 39 -8.27 14.05 8.41
N GLY A 40 -7.21 13.74 7.67
CA GLY A 40 -6.89 12.37 7.31
C GLY A 40 -5.53 12.25 6.65
N THR A 41 -5.15 11.00 6.40
CA THR A 41 -3.94 10.68 5.65
C THR A 41 -4.24 10.76 4.16
N LEU A 42 -3.43 11.50 3.41
CA LEU A 42 -3.53 11.57 1.96
C LEU A 42 -3.29 10.18 1.37
N PHE A 43 -4.30 9.68 0.65
CA PHE A 43 -4.32 8.31 0.14
C PHE A 43 -4.03 8.29 -1.37
N PRO A 44 -3.31 7.28 -1.88
CA PRO A 44 -3.13 7.12 -3.32
C PRO A 44 -4.47 6.80 -3.98
N ARG A 45 -4.57 7.08 -5.28
CA ARG A 45 -5.79 6.81 -6.06
C ARG A 45 -5.43 6.10 -7.36
N SER A 46 -6.43 5.47 -7.97
CA SER A 46 -6.27 4.85 -9.29
C SER A 46 -6.13 5.93 -10.37
N GLU A 47 -5.28 5.67 -11.35
CA GLU A 47 -5.15 6.50 -12.56
C GLU A 47 -6.41 6.43 -13.45
N TYR A 48 -7.21 5.37 -13.32
CA TYR A 48 -8.41 5.13 -14.13
C TYR A 48 -9.69 5.78 -13.57
N THR A 49 -9.63 6.41 -12.40
CA THR A 49 -10.78 7.08 -11.78
C THR A 49 -10.87 8.56 -12.16
N ASP A 50 -12.00 9.22 -11.91
CA ASP A 50 -12.21 10.63 -12.28
C ASP A 50 -11.17 11.57 -11.63
N PRO A 51 -10.63 12.58 -12.34
CA PRO A 51 -9.51 13.38 -11.82
C PRO A 51 -9.91 14.38 -10.73
N ASN A 52 -11.18 14.45 -10.34
CA ASN A 52 -11.71 15.59 -9.60
C ASN A 52 -11.76 15.38 -8.08
N HIS A 53 -11.33 14.22 -7.57
CA HIS A 53 -11.44 13.92 -6.14
C HIS A 53 -10.09 13.64 -5.49
N LEU A 54 -9.94 14.20 -4.29
CA LEU A 54 -8.94 13.81 -3.32
C LEU A 54 -9.43 12.65 -2.47
N VAL A 55 -8.57 11.69 -2.17
CA VAL A 55 -8.88 10.60 -1.24
C VAL A 55 -8.16 10.83 0.08
N LEU A 56 -8.94 10.91 1.17
CA LEU A 56 -8.44 10.93 2.54
C LEU A 56 -8.81 9.64 3.25
N LYS A 57 -7.83 9.05 3.96
CA LYS A 57 -8.10 8.03 4.97
C LYS A 57 -8.26 8.68 6.33
N LEU A 58 -9.48 8.64 6.87
CA LEU A 58 -9.83 9.20 8.17
C LEU A 58 -9.25 8.35 9.31
N LYS A 59 -9.16 8.93 10.51
CA LYS A 59 -8.66 8.25 11.72
C LYS A 59 -9.47 7.00 12.10
N ASN A 60 -10.75 6.94 11.71
CA ASN A 60 -11.61 5.79 11.92
C ASN A 60 -11.42 4.66 10.88
N GLY A 61 -10.47 4.82 9.95
CA GLY A 61 -10.12 3.82 8.94
C GLY A 61 -10.91 3.92 7.62
N TYR A 62 -11.93 4.78 7.54
CA TYR A 62 -12.70 4.97 6.31
C TYR A 62 -11.96 5.87 5.31
N ASN A 63 -12.09 5.54 4.02
CA ASN A 63 -11.64 6.38 2.93
C ASN A 63 -12.79 7.26 2.45
N ILE A 64 -12.57 8.57 2.30
CA ILE A 64 -13.53 9.52 1.75
C ILE A 64 -12.96 10.22 0.51
N GLY A 65 -13.83 10.52 -0.45
CA GLY A 65 -13.52 11.32 -1.63
C GLY A 65 -14.03 12.75 -1.49
N ILE A 66 -13.18 13.75 -1.69
CA ILE A 66 -13.55 15.17 -1.64
C ILE A 66 -13.27 15.81 -2.99
N HIS A 67 -14.32 16.36 -3.61
CA HIS A 67 -14.19 17.05 -4.90
C HIS A 67 -13.31 18.31 -4.75
N TYR A 68 -12.30 18.48 -5.61
CA TYR A 68 -11.32 19.56 -5.46
C TYR A 68 -11.95 20.96 -5.51
N GLU A 69 -13.00 21.17 -6.30
CA GLU A 69 -13.72 22.45 -6.34
C GLU A 69 -14.36 22.82 -5.01
N LYS A 70 -14.73 21.84 -4.18
CA LYS A 70 -15.27 22.08 -2.84
C LYS A 70 -14.17 22.43 -1.84
N THR A 71 -12.89 22.20 -2.18
CA THR A 71 -11.76 22.53 -1.31
C THR A 71 -11.42 24.01 -1.41
N GLU A 72 -11.36 24.66 -0.25
CA GLU A 72 -10.87 26.03 -0.12
C GLU A 72 -9.39 26.02 0.22
N LYS A 73 -9.00 25.18 1.20
CA LYS A 73 -7.62 25.12 1.72
C LYS A 73 -7.19 23.68 1.94
N ILE A 74 -5.93 23.39 1.61
CA ILE A 74 -5.26 22.12 1.88
C ILE A 74 -3.99 22.44 2.67
N GLU A 75 -3.83 21.83 3.83
CA GLU A 75 -2.70 22.07 4.72
C GLU A 75 -2.09 20.73 5.17
N VAL A 76 -0.77 20.59 5.06
CA VAL A 76 -0.06 19.47 5.68
C VAL A 76 0.13 19.77 7.15
N ILE A 77 -0.42 18.91 8.01
CA ILE A 77 -0.37 19.05 9.48
C ILE A 77 0.53 18.00 10.15
N GLY A 78 1.09 17.07 9.37
CA GLY A 78 2.09 16.12 9.85
C GLY A 78 2.45 15.06 8.82
N GLU A 79 3.44 14.23 9.16
CA GLU A 79 3.74 13.01 8.42
C GLU A 79 2.88 11.87 8.95
N GLY A 80 2.23 11.13 8.06
CA GLY A 80 1.60 9.89 8.44
C GLY A 80 2.64 8.80 8.68
N PRO A 81 2.21 7.71 9.31
CA PRO A 81 3.13 6.67 9.72
C PRO A 81 3.73 5.94 8.52
N LYS A 82 5.06 5.85 8.51
CA LYS A 82 5.77 5.04 7.51
C LYS A 82 5.42 3.56 7.69
N PRO A 83 5.13 2.82 6.61
CA PRO A 83 4.98 1.37 6.68
C PRO A 83 6.27 0.78 7.22
N HIS A 84 6.20 0.09 8.36
CA HIS A 84 7.35 -0.62 8.90
C HIS A 84 7.12 -2.11 8.73
N PHE A 85 7.72 -2.68 7.68
CA PHE A 85 7.69 -4.12 7.43
C PHE A 85 8.84 -4.79 8.16
N THR A 86 8.55 -5.47 9.26
CA THR A 86 9.49 -6.40 9.88
C THR A 86 9.44 -7.72 9.12
N LYS A 87 10.52 -8.09 8.43
CA LYS A 87 10.61 -9.41 7.79
C LYS A 87 10.54 -10.49 8.88
N PRO A 88 9.72 -11.54 8.71
CA PRO A 88 9.77 -12.68 9.61
C PRO A 88 11.14 -13.34 9.56
N PRO A 89 11.58 -13.98 10.65
CA PRO A 89 12.77 -14.82 10.61
C PRO A 89 12.57 -15.98 9.62
N SER A 90 13.66 -16.41 9.00
CA SER A 90 13.63 -17.59 8.14
C SER A 90 13.26 -18.83 8.96
N PRO A 91 12.45 -19.75 8.39
CA PRO A 91 12.09 -20.99 9.05
C PRO A 91 13.33 -21.84 9.37
N GLN A 92 13.32 -22.54 10.51
CA GLN A 92 14.38 -23.49 10.84
C GLN A 92 14.31 -24.71 9.92
N LYS A 93 15.46 -25.06 9.34
CA LYS A 93 15.61 -26.24 8.48
C LYS A 93 15.51 -27.50 9.34
N ARG A 94 14.64 -28.43 8.94
CA ARG A 94 14.53 -29.75 9.58
C ARG A 94 15.27 -30.81 8.75
N PRO A 95 16.19 -31.59 9.34
CA PRO A 95 16.85 -32.66 8.62
C PRO A 95 15.85 -33.77 8.25
N GLY A 96 16.03 -34.36 7.07
CA GLY A 96 15.23 -35.50 6.60
C GLY A 96 13.96 -35.16 5.82
N LEU A 97 13.62 -33.87 5.64
CA LEU A 97 12.52 -33.45 4.77
C LEU A 97 12.97 -33.31 3.30
N PRO A 98 12.08 -33.56 2.33
CA PRO A 98 12.38 -33.32 0.93
C PRO A 98 12.62 -31.82 0.67
N ARG A 99 13.47 -31.52 -0.31
CA ARG A 99 13.66 -30.16 -0.81
C ARG A 99 12.65 -29.85 -1.89
N VAL A 100 11.97 -28.72 -1.77
CA VAL A 100 10.96 -28.27 -2.73
C VAL A 100 11.24 -26.83 -3.12
N ALA A 101 11.39 -26.61 -4.43
CA ALA A 101 11.49 -25.27 -5.01
C ALA A 101 10.11 -24.80 -5.47
N ILE A 102 9.67 -23.64 -5.00
CA ILE A 102 8.48 -22.94 -5.47
C ILE A 102 8.94 -21.85 -6.43
N ILE A 103 8.54 -21.97 -7.69
CA ILE A 103 8.84 -20.99 -8.74
C ILE A 103 7.62 -20.12 -8.93
N SER A 104 7.72 -18.83 -8.60
CA SER A 104 6.68 -17.84 -8.84
C SER A 104 6.81 -17.28 -10.26
N THR A 105 5.68 -17.26 -10.96
CA THR A 105 5.54 -16.84 -12.36
C THR A 105 4.51 -15.71 -12.51
N GLY A 106 4.15 -15.05 -11.43
CA GLY A 106 2.85 -14.38 -11.29
C GLY A 106 1.89 -15.22 -10.45
N GLY A 107 0.63 -14.82 -10.37
CA GLY A 107 -0.37 -15.47 -9.50
C GLY A 107 0.01 -15.40 -8.01
N THR A 108 -0.68 -14.57 -7.22
CA THR A 108 -0.32 -14.40 -5.81
C THR A 108 -0.99 -15.49 -4.94
N ILE A 109 -0.22 -16.46 -4.45
CA ILE A 109 -0.72 -17.56 -3.59
C ILE A 109 -0.77 -17.21 -2.10
N ALA A 110 -0.06 -16.16 -1.69
CA ALA A 110 -0.04 -15.64 -0.33
C ALA A 110 0.13 -14.13 -0.38
N SER A 111 -0.56 -13.40 0.50
CA SER A 111 -0.45 -11.94 0.61
C SER A 111 -0.54 -11.48 2.06
N ARG A 112 -0.04 -10.28 2.32
CA ARG A 112 -0.24 -9.58 3.59
C ARG A 112 -1.00 -8.29 3.36
N VAL A 113 -1.86 -7.97 4.31
CA VAL A 113 -2.58 -6.70 4.35
C VAL A 113 -1.87 -5.79 5.34
N ASP A 114 -1.43 -4.62 4.87
CA ASP A 114 -1.08 -3.53 5.78
C ASP A 114 -2.38 -2.82 6.15
N TYR A 115 -2.93 -3.07 7.34
CA TYR A 115 -4.19 -2.44 7.77
C TYR A 115 -4.12 -0.91 7.87
N ARG A 116 -2.92 -0.32 8.02
CA ARG A 116 -2.75 1.13 8.10
C ARG A 116 -2.96 1.76 6.74
N THR A 117 -2.37 1.17 5.70
CA THR A 117 -2.51 1.65 4.31
C THR A 117 -3.66 0.97 3.56
N GLY A 118 -4.22 -0.14 4.06
CA GLY A 118 -5.13 -1.00 3.30
C GLY A 118 -4.48 -1.71 2.10
N ALA A 119 -3.17 -1.54 1.88
CA ALA A 119 -2.47 -2.13 0.75
C ALA A 119 -2.30 -3.64 0.96
N VAL A 120 -2.43 -4.38 -0.14
CA VAL A 120 -2.15 -5.82 -0.19
C VAL A 120 -0.81 -6.02 -0.88
N GLN A 121 0.13 -6.67 -0.20
CA GLN A 121 1.44 -7.00 -0.76
C GLN A 121 1.58 -8.52 -0.95
N PRO A 122 2.11 -8.98 -2.09
CA PRO A 122 2.44 -10.38 -2.29
C PRO A 122 3.48 -10.88 -1.28
N ALA A 123 3.27 -12.09 -0.76
CA ALA A 123 4.18 -12.78 0.15
C ALA A 123 4.87 -13.94 -0.62
N LEU A 124 5.97 -13.61 -1.31
CA LEU A 124 6.61 -14.51 -2.29
C LEU A 124 7.93 -15.14 -1.81
N THR A 125 8.47 -14.71 -0.66
CA THR A 125 9.72 -15.27 -0.13
C THR A 125 9.46 -16.51 0.73
N ALA A 126 10.46 -17.38 0.89
CA ALA A 126 10.35 -18.53 1.80
C ALA A 126 10.02 -18.11 3.24
N ALA A 127 10.56 -16.99 3.72
CA ALA A 127 10.23 -16.43 5.03
C ALA A 127 8.78 -15.93 5.08
N ASP A 128 8.28 -15.34 3.99
CA ASP A 128 6.89 -14.92 3.92
C ASP A 128 5.94 -16.11 3.96
N LEU A 129 6.18 -17.13 3.13
CA LEU A 129 5.38 -18.35 3.11
C LEU A 129 5.43 -19.06 4.47
N ALA A 130 6.58 -19.11 5.14
CA ALA A 130 6.68 -19.71 6.47
C ALA A 130 5.88 -18.96 7.54
N SER A 131 5.71 -17.64 7.39
CA SER A 131 4.90 -16.85 8.32
C SER A 131 3.40 -16.95 8.05
N VAL A 132 3.00 -17.15 6.79
CA VAL A 132 1.60 -17.22 6.37
C VAL A 132 1.07 -18.65 6.46
N VAL A 133 1.91 -19.63 6.14
CA VAL A 133 1.61 -21.07 6.10
C VAL A 133 2.72 -21.84 6.84
N PRO A 134 2.80 -21.73 8.19
CA PRO A 134 3.84 -22.38 8.99
C PRO A 134 3.86 -23.92 8.85
N GLU A 135 2.76 -24.53 8.44
CA GLU A 135 2.60 -25.97 8.24
C GLU A 135 3.58 -26.52 7.19
N LEU A 136 3.99 -25.71 6.20
CA LEU A 136 4.97 -26.09 5.18
C LEU A 136 6.30 -26.55 5.79
N ALA A 137 6.70 -26.00 6.94
CA ALA A 137 7.93 -26.36 7.64
C ALA A 137 7.95 -27.81 8.17
N SER A 138 6.79 -28.47 8.23
CA SER A 138 6.68 -29.88 8.58
C SER A 138 6.68 -30.83 7.37
N ILE A 139 6.55 -30.28 6.16
CA ILE A 139 6.39 -31.05 4.91
C ILE A 139 7.69 -31.05 4.10
N ALA A 140 8.35 -29.91 3.96
CA ALA A 140 9.52 -29.75 3.09
C ALA A 140 10.48 -28.64 3.54
N GLU A 141 11.74 -28.74 3.10
CA GLU A 141 12.66 -27.60 3.05
C GLU A 141 12.32 -26.77 1.80
N VAL A 142 11.58 -25.67 2.00
CA VAL A 142 11.06 -24.82 0.92
C VAL A 142 12.06 -23.73 0.52
N GLU A 143 12.37 -23.68 -0.76
CA GLU A 143 13.09 -22.57 -1.40
C GLU A 143 12.15 -21.86 -2.38
N THR A 144 12.20 -20.53 -2.45
CA THR A 144 11.36 -19.76 -3.38
C THR A 144 12.21 -18.98 -4.38
N HIS A 145 11.76 -18.98 -5.63
CA HIS A 145 12.39 -18.24 -6.73
C HIS A 145 11.31 -17.48 -7.49
N ILE A 146 11.53 -16.19 -7.73
CA ILE A 146 10.65 -15.40 -8.59
C ILE A 146 11.26 -15.42 -9.99
N LEU A 147 10.61 -16.11 -10.93
CA LEU A 147 11.05 -16.20 -12.32
C LEU A 147 10.51 -15.02 -13.13
N PHE A 148 9.21 -14.73 -12.98
CA PHE A 148 8.53 -13.54 -13.49
C PHE A 148 7.27 -13.27 -12.65
N SER A 149 6.62 -12.12 -12.86
CA SER A 149 5.45 -11.67 -12.07
C SER A 149 4.36 -11.13 -12.98
N GLU A 150 3.72 -12.02 -13.73
CA GLU A 150 2.72 -11.66 -14.74
C GLU A 150 1.28 -12.01 -14.32
N LEU A 151 0.31 -11.34 -14.94
CA LEU A 151 -1.09 -11.79 -14.91
C LEU A 151 -1.25 -13.01 -15.84
N SER A 152 -2.24 -13.84 -15.57
CA SER A 152 -2.46 -15.06 -16.35
C SER A 152 -3.20 -14.82 -17.68
N GLU A 153 -3.85 -13.67 -17.77
CA GLU A 153 -4.59 -13.14 -18.93
C GLU A 153 -3.65 -12.60 -20.01
#